data_AF-A0A561W891-F1
#
_entry.id   AF-A0A561W891-F1
#
_cell.length_a   1.000
_cell.length_b   1.000
_cell.length_c   1.000
_cell.angle_alpha   90.00
_cell.angle_beta   90.00
_cell.angle_gamma   90.00
#
_symmetry.space_group_name_H-M   'P 1'
#
loop_
_entity.id
_entity.type
_entity.pdbx_description
1 polymer ?
#
loop_
_entity_poly.entity_id
_entity_poly.type
_entity_poly.pdbx_seq_one_letter_code
_entity_poly.pdbx_strand_id
1 'polypeptide(L)'
;MSSVAADMHSETLAMVSHFHSFEAHQLDVGSVINIGRPWMPGSHMDHLLVSLPYPYGPELEWAPAEAGGARFLWLLPIYKSEADFIKRETLDEFESMLDAEGVNVLDPNRHPIV
;
A
#
# COMPACT_ATOMS: atom_id res chain seq x y z
N MET A 1 1.98 -22.17 -1.06
CA MET A 1 1.33 -20.93 -0.58
C MET A 1 2.35 -20.14 0.21
N SER A 2 2.36 -18.81 0.10
CA SER A 2 3.28 -17.96 0.89
C SER A 2 3.05 -18.19 2.39
N SER A 3 4.11 -18.26 3.18
CA SER A 3 4.03 -18.48 4.63
C SER A 3 3.38 -17.32 5.41
N VAL A 4 3.11 -16.21 4.73
CA VAL A 4 2.44 -15.00 5.26
C VAL A 4 1.07 -14.74 4.64
N ALA A 5 0.60 -15.63 3.75
CA ALA A 5 -0.76 -15.53 3.21
C ALA A 5 -1.79 -15.80 4.33
N ALA A 6 -2.68 -14.83 4.56
CA ALA A 6 -3.73 -14.89 5.57
C ALA A 6 -5.06 -14.43 4.95
N ASP A 7 -6.18 -14.98 5.43
CA ASP A 7 -7.52 -14.66 4.92
C ASP A 7 -7.82 -13.16 4.99
N MET A 8 -7.29 -12.46 6.00
CA MET A 8 -7.44 -11.02 6.16
C MET A 8 -6.90 -10.19 4.98
N HIS A 9 -5.94 -10.70 4.21
CA HIS A 9 -5.47 -10.00 3.00
C HIS A 9 -6.54 -10.02 1.92
N SER A 10 -7.24 -11.13 1.76
CA SER A 10 -8.36 -11.25 0.82
C SER A 10 -9.55 -10.39 1.23
N GLU A 11 -9.85 -10.33 2.54
CA GLU A 11 -10.88 -9.45 3.08
C GLU A 11 -10.54 -7.96 2.87
N THR A 12 -9.28 -7.58 3.09
CA THR A 12 -8.80 -6.22 2.87
C THR A 12 -8.92 -5.86 1.39
N LEU A 13 -8.52 -6.74 0.48
CA LEU A 13 -8.71 -6.53 -0.96
C LEU A 13 -10.19 -6.41 -1.33
N ALA A 14 -11.07 -7.25 -0.79
CA ALA A 14 -12.51 -7.15 -1.05
C ALA A 14 -13.08 -5.79 -0.61
N MET A 15 -12.67 -5.29 0.56
CA MET A 15 -13.08 -3.99 1.08
C MET A 15 -12.54 -2.83 0.22
N VAL A 16 -11.25 -2.85 -0.13
CA VAL A 16 -10.63 -1.84 -1.00
C VAL A 16 -11.30 -1.84 -2.38
N SER A 17 -11.45 -3.00 -3.01
CA SER A 17 -12.10 -3.12 -4.33
C SER A 17 -13.54 -2.62 -4.32
N HIS A 18 -14.31 -2.94 -3.27
CA HIS A 18 -15.68 -2.44 -3.17
C HIS A 18 -15.71 -0.93 -2.98
N PHE A 19 -14.92 -0.39 -2.05
CA PHE A 19 -14.91 1.03 -1.74
C PHE A 19 -14.48 1.89 -2.94
N HIS A 20 -13.50 1.43 -3.70
CA HIS A 20 -12.99 2.12 -4.88
C HIS A 20 -13.74 1.78 -6.19
N SER A 21 -14.81 0.99 -6.12
CA SER A 21 -15.72 0.79 -7.28
C SER A 21 -16.65 1.99 -7.53
N PHE A 22 -16.78 2.89 -6.55
CA PHE A 22 -17.58 4.10 -6.66
C PHE A 22 -16.77 5.24 -7.27
N GLU A 23 -17.36 5.99 -8.21
CA GLU A 23 -16.68 7.11 -8.89
C GLU A 23 -16.13 8.17 -7.92
N ALA A 24 -16.81 8.40 -6.80
CA ALA A 24 -16.39 9.35 -5.76
C ALA A 24 -15.09 8.93 -5.03
N HIS A 25 -14.63 7.71 -5.22
CA HIS A 25 -13.53 7.09 -4.49
C HIS A 25 -12.51 6.51 -5.48
N GLN A 26 -12.03 7.32 -6.42
CA GLN A 26 -10.93 6.88 -7.29
C GLN A 26 -9.67 6.56 -6.47
N LEU A 27 -8.93 5.57 -6.93
CA LEU A 27 -7.67 5.12 -6.34
C LEU A 27 -6.56 5.31 -7.36
N ASP A 28 -5.47 5.96 -6.95
CA ASP A 28 -4.23 6.06 -7.71
C ASP A 28 -3.02 6.12 -6.77
N VAL A 29 -1.81 6.11 -7.33
CA VAL A 29 -0.54 6.29 -6.59
C VAL A 29 -0.64 7.51 -5.67
N GLY A 30 -0.19 7.34 -4.42
CA GLY A 30 -0.29 8.35 -3.36
C GLY A 30 -1.60 8.30 -2.56
N SER A 31 -2.59 7.52 -2.98
CA SER A 31 -3.80 7.33 -2.20
C SER A 31 -3.49 6.63 -0.88
N VAL A 32 -4.11 7.10 0.21
CA VAL A 32 -3.98 6.50 1.54
C VAL A 32 -5.34 5.97 2.01
N ILE A 33 -5.35 4.70 2.40
CA ILE A 33 -6.54 3.96 2.80
C ILE A 33 -6.43 3.62 4.29
N ASN A 34 -7.37 4.10 5.09
CA ASN A 34 -7.54 3.61 6.47
C ASN A 34 -8.31 2.28 6.42
N ILE A 35 -7.67 1.19 6.81
CA ILE A 35 -8.28 -0.15 6.79
C ILE A 35 -8.94 -0.52 8.12
N GLY A 36 -8.85 0.34 9.14
CA GLY A 36 -9.55 0.23 10.43
C GLY A 36 -9.03 -0.87 11.36
N ARG A 37 -7.97 -1.58 10.96
CA ARG A 37 -7.37 -2.70 11.67
C ARG A 37 -5.93 -2.91 11.20
N PRO A 38 -5.08 -3.64 11.95
CA PRO A 38 -3.77 -4.06 11.45
C PRO A 38 -3.85 -4.78 10.10
N TRP A 39 -2.92 -4.49 9.18
CA TRP A 39 -2.85 -5.18 7.89
C TRP A 39 -2.52 -6.68 8.02
N MET A 40 -1.82 -7.06 9.10
CA MET A 40 -1.54 -8.45 9.46
C MET A 40 -1.47 -8.64 10.99
N PRO A 41 -1.56 -9.88 11.50
CA PRO A 41 -1.52 -10.11 12.94
C PRO A 41 -0.18 -9.69 13.54
N GLY A 42 -0.22 -8.97 14.67
CA GLY A 42 0.97 -8.46 15.36
C GLY A 42 1.50 -7.13 14.83
N SER A 43 1.04 -6.67 13.67
CA SER A 43 1.39 -5.33 13.17
C SER A 43 0.59 -4.24 13.87
N HIS A 44 1.16 -3.04 13.97
CA HIS A 44 0.46 -1.83 14.40
C HIS A 44 0.12 -0.89 13.23
N MET A 45 0.58 -1.19 12.01
CA MET A 45 0.22 -0.47 10.80
C MET A 45 -1.22 -0.79 10.39
N ASP A 46 -2.06 0.25 10.35
CA ASP A 46 -3.51 0.21 10.13
C ASP A 46 -3.96 1.04 8.91
N HIS A 47 -3.00 1.54 8.13
CA HIS A 47 -3.21 2.25 6.88
C HIS A 47 -2.46 1.57 5.75
N LEU A 48 -2.93 1.78 4.52
CA LEU A 48 -2.27 1.36 3.29
C LEU A 48 -1.99 2.58 2.41
N LEU A 49 -0.78 2.68 1.87
CA LEU A 49 -0.42 3.59 0.81
C LEU A 49 -0.45 2.86 -0.54
N VAL A 50 -0.99 3.50 -1.56
CA VAL A 50 -0.91 3.02 -2.94
C VAL A 50 0.39 3.50 -3.57
N SER A 51 1.24 2.56 -3.95
CA SER A 51 2.56 2.81 -4.54
C SER A 51 2.72 2.04 -5.85
N LEU A 52 3.77 2.37 -6.61
CA LEU A 52 4.22 1.53 -7.71
C LEU A 52 4.71 0.16 -7.18
N PRO A 53 4.67 -0.89 -8.00
CA PRO A 53 5.09 -2.24 -7.59
C PRO A 53 6.62 -2.38 -7.56
N TYR A 54 7.32 -1.53 -6.80
CA TYR A 54 8.78 -1.46 -6.73
C TYR A 54 9.48 -2.83 -6.55
N PRO A 55 9.00 -3.76 -5.69
CA PRO A 55 9.65 -5.06 -5.52
C PRO A 55 9.67 -5.94 -6.78
N TYR A 56 8.78 -5.68 -7.74
CA TYR A 56 8.61 -6.47 -8.95
C TYR A 56 9.06 -5.74 -10.22
N GLY A 57 9.48 -4.48 -10.09
CA GLY A 57 9.92 -3.65 -11.20
C GLY A 57 8.77 -3.11 -12.07
N PRO A 58 9.10 -2.23 -13.04
CA PRO A 58 8.12 -1.51 -13.85
C PRO A 58 7.35 -2.42 -14.82
N GLU A 59 7.89 -3.60 -15.15
CA GLU A 59 7.21 -4.56 -16.05
C GLU A 59 5.92 -5.11 -15.46
N LEU A 60 5.78 -5.16 -14.12
CA LEU A 60 4.53 -5.58 -13.49
C LEU A 60 3.47 -4.47 -13.51
N GLU A 61 3.85 -3.20 -13.61
CA GLU A 61 2.91 -2.08 -13.47
C GLU A 61 1.77 -2.16 -14.49
N TRP A 62 2.04 -2.65 -15.71
CA TRP A 62 1.05 -2.69 -16.78
C TRP A 62 0.87 -4.10 -17.32
N ALA A 63 -0.38 -4.58 -17.31
CA ALA A 63 -0.73 -5.78 -18.04
C ALA A 63 -0.46 -5.59 -19.54
N PRO A 64 -0.08 -6.66 -20.26
CA PRO A 64 0.04 -6.62 -21.71
C PRO A 64 -1.27 -6.13 -22.36
N ALA A 65 -1.17 -5.45 -23.50
CA ALA A 65 -2.32 -4.86 -24.18
C ALA A 65 -3.37 -5.93 -24.57
N GLU A 66 -2.91 -7.12 -24.93
CA GLU A 66 -3.74 -8.29 -25.23
C GLU A 66 -4.56 -8.80 -24.04
N ALA A 67 -4.20 -8.44 -22.81
CA ALA A 67 -4.91 -8.81 -21.59
C ALA A 67 -6.01 -7.80 -21.19
N GLY A 68 -6.28 -6.79 -22.02
CA GLY A 68 -7.36 -5.81 -21.79
C GLY A 68 -6.94 -4.56 -21.02
N GLY A 69 -5.65 -4.41 -20.70
CA GLY A 69 -5.09 -3.22 -20.06
C GLY A 69 -5.51 -3.06 -18.60
N ALA A 70 -4.65 -3.48 -17.68
CA ALA A 70 -4.82 -3.25 -16.25
C ALA A 70 -3.52 -2.69 -15.69
N ARG A 71 -3.64 -1.81 -14.69
CA ARG A 71 -2.50 -1.31 -13.92
C ARG A 71 -2.42 -2.05 -12.59
N PHE A 72 -1.28 -2.62 -12.27
CA PHE A 72 -1.02 -3.25 -10.99
C PHE A 72 -0.31 -2.26 -10.06
N LEU A 73 -0.95 -1.98 -8.94
CA LEU A 73 -0.44 -1.09 -7.90
C LEU A 73 -0.18 -1.90 -6.63
N TRP A 74 0.71 -1.39 -5.80
CA TRP A 74 1.10 -2.02 -4.54
C TRP A 74 0.43 -1.31 -3.37
N LEU A 75 -0.17 -2.10 -2.47
CA LEU A 75 -0.72 -1.63 -1.21
C LEU A 75 0.34 -1.81 -0.11
N LEU A 76 1.03 -0.71 0.20
CA LEU A 76 2.11 -0.65 1.18
C LEU A 76 1.56 -0.38 2.60
N PRO A 77 1.82 -1.24 3.60
CA PRO A 77 1.39 -0.98 4.97
C PRO A 77 2.17 0.19 5.58
N ILE A 78 1.43 1.15 6.14
CA ILE A 78 1.97 2.33 6.80
C ILE A 78 1.26 2.61 8.14
N TYR A 79 1.94 3.34 9.00
CA TYR A 79 1.36 3.87 10.22
C TYR A 79 0.44 5.04 9.93
N LYS A 80 -0.53 5.27 10.83
CA LYS A 80 -1.31 6.51 10.81
C LYS A 80 -0.43 7.77 10.82
N SER A 81 0.68 7.78 11.58
CA SER A 81 1.58 8.94 11.61
C SER A 81 2.20 9.23 10.24
N GLU A 82 2.55 8.19 9.48
CA GLU A 82 3.08 8.27 8.12
C GLU A 82 2.00 8.71 7.13
N ALA A 83 0.78 8.20 7.27
CA ALA A 83 -0.38 8.66 6.52
C ALA A 83 -0.66 10.16 6.75
N ASP A 84 -0.55 10.62 7.98
CA ASP A 84 -0.73 12.03 8.36
C ASP A 84 0.44 12.89 7.87
N PHE A 85 1.66 12.34 7.79
CA PHE A 85 2.81 13.00 7.18
C PHE A 85 2.62 13.20 5.68
N ILE A 86 2.25 12.15 4.93
CA ILE A 86 2.01 12.22 3.46
C ILE A 86 0.95 13.26 3.12
N LYS A 87 -0.08 13.41 3.96
CA LYS A 87 -1.13 14.43 3.78
C LYS A 87 -0.65 15.86 4.03
N ARG A 88 0.32 16.04 4.93
CA ARG A 88 0.82 17.36 5.33
C ARG A 88 1.95 17.82 4.40
N GLU A 89 2.82 16.90 4.05
CA GLU A 89 4.00 17.11 3.21
C GLU A 89 3.71 16.50 1.81
N THR A 90 4.65 15.75 1.23
CA THR A 90 4.48 15.09 -0.06
C THR A 90 4.77 13.58 -0.02
N LEU A 91 4.24 12.85 -1.01
CA LEU A 91 4.57 11.44 -1.22
C LEU A 91 6.07 11.25 -1.49
N ASP A 92 6.65 12.08 -2.36
CA ASP A 92 8.05 11.99 -2.77
C ASP A 92 9.00 12.14 -1.57
N GLU A 93 8.68 13.02 -0.62
CA GLU A 93 9.45 13.17 0.63
C GLU A 93 9.37 11.91 1.49
N PHE A 94 8.19 11.32 1.63
CA PHE A 94 8.01 10.07 2.38
C PHE A 94 8.78 8.90 1.73
N GLU A 95 8.68 8.76 0.40
CA GLU A 95 9.43 7.73 -0.34
C GLU A 95 10.95 7.95 -0.21
N SER A 96 11.42 9.20 -0.27
CA SER A 96 12.83 9.52 -0.06
C SER A 96 13.33 9.13 1.34
N MET A 97 12.49 9.27 2.37
CA MET A 97 12.83 8.84 3.73
C MET A 97 12.89 7.31 3.86
N LEU A 98 11.93 6.59 3.27
CA LEU A 98 11.95 5.12 3.23
C LEU A 98 13.23 4.58 2.59
N ASP A 99 13.62 5.17 1.46
CA ASP A 99 14.81 4.79 0.72
C ASP A 99 16.10 5.12 1.49
N ALA A 100 16.18 6.32 2.08
CA ALA A 100 17.36 6.75 2.85
C ALA A 100 17.62 5.87 4.08
N GLU A 101 16.56 5.39 4.74
CA GLU A 101 16.66 4.51 5.90
C GLU A 101 16.76 3.02 5.52
N GLY A 102 16.54 2.65 4.25
CA GLY A 102 16.55 1.26 3.81
C GLY A 102 15.49 0.41 4.50
N VAL A 103 14.31 1.00 4.72
CA VAL A 103 13.24 0.41 5.55
C VAL A 103 12.75 -0.90 4.95
N ASN A 104 12.71 -1.95 5.77
CA ASN A 104 11.97 -3.15 5.42
C ASN A 104 10.46 -2.89 5.63
N VAL A 105 9.81 -2.36 4.60
CA VAL A 105 8.38 -2.00 4.62
C VAL A 105 7.43 -3.20 4.82
N LEU A 106 7.93 -4.43 4.70
CA LEU A 106 7.18 -5.66 4.97
C LEU A 106 7.38 -6.20 6.40
N ASP A 107 8.26 -5.59 7.20
CA ASP A 107 8.41 -5.96 8.61
C ASP A 107 7.18 -5.47 9.41
N PRO A 108 6.36 -6.38 9.97
CA PRO A 108 5.18 -5.98 10.74
C PRO A 108 5.49 -5.18 12.00
N ASN A 109 6.74 -5.24 12.49
CA ASN A 109 7.18 -4.58 13.72
C ASN A 109 8.15 -3.41 13.45
N ARG A 110 8.31 -2.97 12.20
CA ARG A 110 9.15 -1.80 11.89
C ARG A 110 8.69 -0.59 12.69
N HIS A 111 9.62 0.30 13.04
CA HIS A 111 9.22 1.58 13.63
C HIS A 111 8.66 2.53 12.56
N PRO A 112 7.76 3.45 12.93
CA PRO A 112 7.42 4.57 12.07
C PRO A 112 8.66 5.41 11.78
N ILE A 113 8.76 5.98 10.58
CA ILE A 113 9.91 6.80 10.18
C ILE A 113 9.68 8.32 10.30
N VAL A 114 8.50 8.72 10.80
CA VAL A 114 8.10 10.13 10.99
C VAL A 114 7.77 10.45 12.44
#